data_AF-A0A952FUC3-F1
#
_entry.id   AF-A0A952FUC3-F1
#
_cell.length_a   1.000
_cell.length_b   1.000
_cell.length_c   1.000
_cell.angle_alpha   90.00
_cell.angle_beta   90.00
_cell.angle_gamma   90.00
#
_symmetry.space_group_name_H-M   'P 1'
#
loop_
_entity.id
_entity.type
_entity.pdbx_description
1 polymer ?
#
loop_
_entity_poly.entity_id
_entity_poly.type
_entity_poly.pdbx_seq_one_letter_code
_entity_poly.pdbx_strand_id
1 'polypeptide(L)'
;MRSAGRNSRACSRSHSCGAFFMSTPPPFQKPLVSDLKRSAAMPFEPAKAAVNPAAQIMGDAASSEALRVLQIHTETIKRADTLSFLRDALLAFKAGNWEKGGDMALKALHVDEKCGDAWHYLAVAREKMGDLATALTCYESACKLMPDNPAIINDLGRLAYRLELNDLAEKFFLRFLEMSPGHIEAVNNLASVWREANRLDDAVDLLRDTIQSAPDSAQLWNALGTVVNARGDLANAVIFYREALRHDPRHVHAHYNLGNALCNLGALDEGRDHLMTALPIFGDAINIHTCKLSVAFSYLAAGDLKPGWEWYQARDKDGTDEKMQYLIDRPQWQSGDGLRGKRLFLSAEQGLGDEIMFAGILPDLLAEVGPDGHVTIGVEPRLVPLFARSFPQCSVTRHHTTRFKTRPVRLFPDIEDWSSYDAWAIMG
;
A
#
# COMPACT_ATOMS: atom_id res chain seq x y z
N MET A 1 24.39 -58.69 -40.34
CA MET A 1 25.49 -58.71 -39.34
C MET A 1 24.90 -58.17 -38.05
N ARG A 2 24.68 -58.98 -36.99
CA ARG A 2 25.66 -59.32 -35.92
C ARG A 2 26.39 -58.05 -35.45
N SER A 3 26.43 -57.66 -34.19
CA SER A 3 26.34 -58.35 -32.90
C SER A 3 26.27 -57.25 -31.80
N ALA A 4 25.53 -57.45 -30.69
CA ALA A 4 26.03 -57.79 -29.34
C ALA A 4 27.08 -56.80 -28.77
N GLY A 5 27.08 -56.37 -27.52
CA GLY A 5 26.34 -56.68 -26.29
C GLY A 5 26.69 -55.57 -25.28
N ARG A 6 26.45 -55.61 -23.98
CA ARG A 6 26.06 -56.59 -22.95
C ARG A 6 25.36 -55.73 -21.86
N ASN A 7 24.27 -56.17 -21.27
CA ASN A 7 24.22 -56.92 -20.00
C ASN A 7 25.09 -56.28 -18.88
N SER A 8 24.66 -56.11 -17.62
CA SER A 8 23.43 -56.45 -16.90
C SER A 8 23.78 -56.36 -15.41
N ARG A 9 22.76 -56.09 -14.56
CA ARG A 9 22.63 -56.57 -13.16
C ARG A 9 23.56 -55.94 -12.11
N ALA A 10 23.17 -55.77 -10.85
CA ALA A 10 21.90 -55.96 -10.16
C ALA A 10 22.05 -55.45 -8.71
N CYS A 11 20.89 -55.36 -8.04
CA CYS A 11 20.70 -55.52 -6.58
C CYS A 11 21.21 -54.38 -5.69
N SER A 12 20.53 -53.99 -4.61
CA SER A 12 19.26 -54.41 -4.01
C SER A 12 19.08 -53.63 -2.71
N ARG A 13 17.84 -53.22 -2.38
CA ARG A 13 17.24 -53.12 -1.02
C ARG A 13 17.98 -52.19 -0.02
N SER A 14 17.38 -51.45 0.90
CA SER A 14 16.09 -51.50 1.60
C SER A 14 15.94 -50.21 2.43
N HIS A 15 14.67 -49.90 2.71
CA HIS A 15 14.09 -49.13 3.82
C HIS A 15 14.99 -48.34 4.79
N SER A 16 14.61 -47.08 5.08
CA SER A 16 14.02 -46.73 6.37
C SER A 16 13.50 -45.29 6.42
N CYS A 17 12.42 -45.14 7.17
CA CYS A 17 11.73 -43.92 7.58
C CYS A 17 12.62 -43.08 8.53
N GLY A 18 12.49 -41.75 8.54
CA GLY A 18 13.11 -40.95 9.61
C GLY A 18 13.08 -39.43 9.44
N ALA A 19 12.16 -38.80 10.16
CA ALA A 19 12.29 -37.52 10.85
C ALA A 19 12.41 -36.20 10.04
N PHE A 20 11.32 -35.43 10.13
CA PHE A 20 11.29 -33.97 10.14
C PHE A 20 12.45 -33.39 10.98
N PHE A 21 13.28 -32.56 10.36
CA PHE A 21 14.09 -31.57 11.06
C PHE A 21 13.79 -30.18 10.47
N MET A 22 13.44 -29.26 11.36
CA MET A 22 13.32 -27.83 11.09
C MET A 22 14.66 -27.32 10.53
N SER A 23 14.70 -26.95 9.25
CA SER A 23 15.83 -26.23 8.67
C SER A 23 15.68 -24.75 9.02
N THR A 24 16.59 -24.24 9.85
CA THR A 24 16.88 -22.82 10.01
C THR A 24 17.16 -22.16 8.64
N PRO A 25 16.72 -20.91 8.40
CA PRO A 25 17.04 -20.22 7.16
C PRO A 25 18.55 -19.92 7.09
N PRO A 26 19.17 -19.91 5.90
CA PRO A 26 20.60 -19.67 5.76
C PRO A 26 20.95 -18.21 6.07
N PRO A 27 22.17 -17.92 6.57
CA PRO A 27 22.61 -16.56 6.84
C PRO A 27 22.78 -15.76 5.54
N PHE A 28 22.40 -14.47 5.59
CA PHE A 28 22.56 -13.53 4.49
C PHE A 28 24.01 -13.51 3.98
N GLN A 29 24.21 -13.81 2.70
CA GLN A 29 25.51 -13.77 2.06
C GLN A 29 26.02 -12.32 1.91
N LYS A 30 27.32 -12.14 2.15
CA LYS A 30 28.09 -10.89 2.16
C LYS A 30 28.18 -10.02 0.86
N PRO A 31 27.67 -10.36 -0.34
CA PRO A 31 27.81 -9.45 -1.50
C PRO A 31 26.93 -8.20 -1.47
N LEU A 32 25.84 -8.18 -0.68
CA LEU A 32 24.83 -7.09 -0.77
C LEU A 32 25.36 -5.71 -0.36
N VAL A 33 26.30 -5.67 0.58
CA VAL A 33 26.76 -4.40 1.19
C VAL A 33 27.65 -3.60 0.25
N SER A 34 28.46 -4.25 -0.59
CA SER A 34 29.35 -3.55 -1.53
C SER A 34 28.62 -2.93 -2.71
N ASP A 35 27.55 -3.58 -3.19
CA ASP A 35 26.77 -3.08 -4.32
C ASP A 35 25.84 -1.93 -3.91
N LEU A 36 25.32 -1.96 -2.68
CA LEU A 36 24.53 -0.86 -2.11
C LEU A 36 25.38 0.39 -1.79
N LYS A 37 26.65 0.23 -1.40
CA LYS A 37 27.58 1.37 -1.20
C LYS A 37 27.83 2.17 -2.48
N ARG A 38 27.75 1.54 -3.67
CA ARG A 38 27.87 2.23 -4.97
C ARG A 38 26.59 2.97 -5.38
N SER A 39 25.42 2.48 -4.98
CA SER A 39 24.12 3.12 -5.24
C SER A 39 23.93 4.42 -4.44
N ALA A 40 24.53 4.53 -3.25
CA ALA A 40 24.42 5.67 -2.35
C ALA A 40 25.07 7.00 -2.85
N ALA A 41 25.63 7.02 -4.06
CA ALA A 41 26.29 8.18 -4.66
C ALA A 41 25.38 8.98 -5.63
N MET A 42 24.10 8.61 -5.78
CA MET A 42 23.15 9.30 -6.67
C MET A 42 22.36 10.41 -5.95
N PRO A 43 22.01 11.51 -6.65
CA PRO A 43 21.30 12.64 -6.05
C PRO A 43 19.89 12.26 -5.59
N PHE A 44 19.50 12.88 -4.48
CA PHE A 44 18.24 12.70 -3.76
C PHE A 44 17.04 13.21 -4.58
N GLU A 45 16.10 12.32 -4.91
CA GLU A 45 14.71 12.70 -5.22
C GLU A 45 13.86 12.52 -3.96
N PRO A 46 13.17 13.56 -3.47
CA PRO A 46 12.29 13.41 -2.32
C PRO A 46 11.17 12.43 -2.65
N ALA A 47 10.94 11.47 -1.76
CA ALA A 47 9.76 10.62 -1.83
C ALA A 47 8.52 11.52 -1.77
N LYS A 48 7.70 11.47 -2.83
CA LYS A 48 6.36 12.07 -2.83
C LYS A 48 5.61 11.59 -1.59
N ALA A 49 4.87 12.50 -0.98
CA ALA A 49 4.06 12.26 0.21
C ALA A 49 3.24 10.98 0.04
N ALA A 50 3.19 10.18 1.11
CA ALA A 50 2.38 8.97 1.15
C ALA A 50 0.93 9.29 0.80
N VAL A 51 0.35 8.44 -0.05
CA VAL A 51 -1.07 8.38 -0.38
C VAL A 51 -1.88 8.62 0.89
N ASN A 52 -2.82 9.58 0.85
CA ASN A 52 -3.81 9.74 1.92
C ASN A 52 -4.51 8.39 2.11
N PRO A 53 -4.25 7.67 3.21
CA PRO A 53 -4.60 6.26 3.29
C PRO A 53 -6.08 6.03 3.62
N ALA A 54 -6.86 7.11 3.78
CA ALA A 54 -8.30 7.06 3.63
C ALA A 54 -8.66 6.98 2.14
N ALA A 55 -8.18 5.94 1.46
CA ALA A 55 -8.54 5.69 0.07
C ALA A 55 -10.04 5.39 0.00
N GLN A 56 -10.81 6.39 -0.40
CA GLN A 56 -12.14 6.19 -0.95
C GLN A 56 -12.04 5.12 -2.04
N ILE A 57 -12.91 4.12 -2.03
CA ILE A 57 -12.85 3.02 -2.99
C ILE A 57 -13.03 3.61 -4.39
N MET A 58 -11.92 3.69 -5.12
CA MET A 58 -11.96 3.68 -6.58
C MET A 58 -12.17 2.21 -6.96
N GLY A 59 -13.22 1.91 -7.72
CA GLY A 59 -13.56 0.54 -8.11
C GLY A 59 -12.38 -0.30 -8.63
N ASP A 60 -12.50 -1.62 -8.62
CA ASP A 60 -11.45 -2.54 -9.07
C ASP A 60 -11.70 -3.02 -10.51
N ALA A 61 -10.70 -2.86 -11.38
CA ALA A 61 -10.73 -3.36 -12.77
C ALA A 61 -10.85 -4.90 -12.87
N ALA A 62 -10.55 -5.59 -11.78
CA ALA A 62 -10.72 -7.03 -11.65
C ALA A 62 -11.81 -7.43 -10.64
N SER A 63 -12.72 -6.51 -10.29
CA SER A 63 -13.89 -6.84 -9.47
C SER A 63 -14.72 -7.95 -10.13
N SER A 64 -15.53 -8.67 -9.35
CA SER A 64 -16.38 -9.72 -9.91
C SER A 64 -17.32 -9.19 -10.99
N GLU A 65 -17.77 -7.94 -10.88
CA GLU A 65 -18.56 -7.28 -11.92
C GLU A 65 -17.73 -6.93 -13.15
N ALA A 66 -16.55 -6.34 -13.00
CA ALA A 66 -15.67 -6.05 -14.13
C ALA A 66 -15.28 -7.33 -14.90
N LEU A 67 -14.99 -8.43 -14.19
CA LEU A 67 -14.72 -9.73 -14.82
C LEU A 67 -15.96 -10.32 -15.51
N ARG A 68 -17.18 -10.05 -15.03
CA ARG A 68 -18.42 -10.42 -15.73
C ARG A 68 -18.57 -9.64 -17.03
N VAL A 69 -18.32 -8.33 -17.00
CA VAL A 69 -18.35 -7.49 -18.21
C VAL A 69 -17.32 -7.96 -19.24
N LEU A 70 -16.09 -8.23 -18.81
CA LEU A 70 -15.06 -8.82 -19.67
C LEU A 70 -15.51 -10.15 -20.28
N GLN A 71 -16.17 -11.02 -19.49
CA GLN A 71 -16.68 -12.30 -19.98
C GLN A 71 -17.71 -12.09 -21.10
N ILE A 72 -18.68 -11.21 -20.90
CA ILE A 72 -19.74 -10.94 -21.88
C ILE A 72 -19.14 -10.43 -23.19
N HIS A 73 -18.21 -9.48 -23.13
CA HIS A 73 -17.53 -8.98 -24.33
C HIS A 73 -16.72 -10.07 -25.04
N THR A 74 -16.03 -10.92 -24.27
CA THR A 74 -15.23 -12.03 -24.81
C THR A 74 -16.08 -12.99 -25.64
N GLU A 75 -17.33 -13.24 -25.25
CA GLU A 75 -18.23 -14.13 -26.00
C GLU A 75 -18.61 -13.59 -27.39
N THR A 76 -18.38 -12.31 -27.67
CA THR A 76 -18.63 -11.71 -28.99
C THR A 76 -17.48 -11.89 -29.99
N ILE A 77 -16.33 -12.40 -29.53
CA ILE A 77 -15.13 -12.56 -30.35
C ILE A 77 -15.30 -13.70 -31.36
N LYS A 78 -15.18 -13.37 -32.65
CA LYS A 78 -15.40 -14.31 -33.76
C LYS A 78 -14.24 -15.27 -33.99
N ARG A 79 -13.00 -14.84 -33.72
CA ARG A 79 -11.81 -15.66 -33.98
C ARG A 79 -11.62 -16.67 -32.85
N ALA A 80 -11.79 -17.95 -33.17
CA ALA A 80 -11.76 -19.04 -32.20
C ALA A 80 -10.46 -19.10 -31.38
N ASP A 81 -9.30 -18.91 -32.02
CA ASP A 81 -8.00 -18.94 -31.34
C ASP A 81 -7.88 -17.82 -30.31
N THR A 82 -8.21 -16.57 -30.70
CA THR A 82 -8.21 -15.39 -29.83
C THR A 82 -9.20 -15.58 -28.66
N LEU A 83 -10.41 -16.05 -28.96
CA LEU A 83 -11.43 -16.37 -27.97
C LEU A 83 -10.94 -17.41 -26.95
N SER A 84 -10.27 -18.46 -27.41
CA SER A 84 -9.72 -19.50 -26.52
C SER A 84 -8.71 -18.91 -25.55
N PHE A 85 -7.76 -18.11 -26.04
CA PHE A 85 -6.77 -17.48 -25.17
C PHE A 85 -7.39 -16.50 -24.17
N LEU A 86 -8.38 -15.69 -24.56
CA LEU A 86 -9.02 -14.78 -23.61
C LEU A 86 -9.91 -15.49 -22.57
N ARG A 87 -10.50 -16.65 -22.91
CA ARG A 87 -11.15 -17.51 -21.90
C ARG A 87 -10.15 -18.04 -20.89
N ASP A 88 -8.98 -18.49 -21.33
CA ASP A 88 -7.91 -18.93 -20.43
C ASP A 88 -7.38 -17.78 -19.57
N ALA A 89 -7.31 -16.57 -20.15
CA ALA A 89 -6.95 -15.35 -19.42
C ALA A 89 -7.96 -15.03 -18.32
N LEU A 90 -9.25 -15.07 -18.64
CA LEU A 90 -10.33 -14.82 -17.69
C LEU A 90 -10.34 -15.85 -16.55
N LEU A 91 -10.10 -17.13 -16.86
CA LEU A 91 -9.96 -18.18 -15.84
C LEU A 91 -8.77 -17.91 -14.91
N ALA A 92 -7.64 -17.45 -15.47
CA ALA A 92 -6.48 -17.06 -14.69
C ALA A 92 -6.79 -15.85 -13.78
N PHE A 93 -7.51 -14.83 -14.28
CA PHE A 93 -7.95 -13.68 -13.47
C PHE A 93 -8.88 -14.10 -12.32
N LYS A 94 -9.86 -14.96 -12.59
CA LYS A 94 -10.74 -15.51 -11.54
C LYS A 94 -9.98 -16.31 -10.47
N ALA A 95 -8.82 -16.87 -10.83
CA ALA A 95 -7.90 -17.54 -9.92
C ALA A 95 -6.84 -16.60 -9.28
N GLY A 96 -6.88 -15.29 -9.56
CA GLY A 96 -5.91 -14.31 -9.08
C GLY A 96 -4.52 -14.42 -9.72
N ASN A 97 -4.37 -15.20 -10.79
CA ASN A 97 -3.11 -15.36 -11.52
C ASN A 97 -3.01 -14.35 -12.66
N TRP A 98 -2.66 -13.12 -12.31
CA TRP A 98 -2.58 -11.98 -13.23
C TRP A 98 -1.49 -12.16 -14.30
N GLU A 99 -0.35 -12.74 -13.93
CA GLU A 99 0.78 -13.02 -14.83
C GLU A 99 0.35 -13.98 -15.95
N LYS A 100 -0.22 -15.14 -15.59
CA LYS A 100 -0.72 -16.10 -16.58
C LYS A 100 -1.84 -15.49 -17.43
N GLY A 101 -2.71 -14.68 -16.82
CA GLY A 101 -3.77 -13.99 -17.56
C GLY A 101 -3.20 -13.03 -18.61
N GLY A 102 -2.18 -12.25 -18.24
CA GLY A 102 -1.44 -11.38 -19.15
C GLY A 102 -0.72 -12.14 -20.26
N ASP A 103 -0.11 -13.28 -19.97
CA ASP A 103 0.53 -14.14 -20.97
C ASP A 103 -0.48 -14.67 -22.00
N MET A 104 -1.68 -15.04 -21.56
CA MET A 104 -2.72 -15.49 -22.49
C MET A 104 -3.25 -14.32 -23.34
N ALA A 105 -3.42 -13.14 -22.75
CA ALA A 105 -3.77 -11.93 -23.51
C ALA A 105 -2.70 -11.59 -24.56
N LEU A 106 -1.41 -11.73 -24.23
CA LEU A 106 -0.32 -11.57 -25.20
C LEU A 106 -0.40 -12.60 -26.33
N LYS A 107 -0.69 -13.87 -26.05
CA LYS A 107 -0.90 -14.89 -27.10
C LYS A 107 -2.07 -14.53 -28.01
N ALA A 108 -3.16 -14.00 -27.45
CA ALA A 108 -4.29 -13.50 -28.23
C ALA A 108 -3.85 -12.36 -29.17
N LEU A 109 -3.01 -11.43 -28.71
CA LEU A 109 -2.46 -10.35 -29.52
C LEU A 109 -1.47 -10.80 -30.60
N HIS A 110 -0.72 -11.89 -30.39
CA HIS A 110 0.12 -12.48 -31.44
C HIS A 110 -0.70 -13.03 -32.60
N VAL A 111 -1.93 -13.47 -32.31
CA VAL A 111 -2.86 -13.99 -33.31
C VAL A 111 -3.65 -12.87 -33.98
N ASP A 112 -4.03 -11.85 -33.21
CA ASP A 112 -4.77 -10.67 -33.68
C ASP A 112 -4.37 -9.43 -32.88
N GLU A 113 -3.42 -8.66 -33.41
CA GLU A 113 -2.92 -7.43 -32.80
C GLU A 113 -3.98 -6.31 -32.72
N LYS A 114 -5.07 -6.44 -33.49
CA LYS A 114 -6.17 -5.47 -33.54
C LYS A 114 -7.36 -5.87 -32.67
N CYS A 115 -7.21 -6.91 -31.85
CA CYS A 115 -8.20 -7.31 -30.88
C CYS A 115 -8.20 -6.35 -29.67
N GLY A 116 -9.18 -5.43 -29.63
CA GLY A 116 -9.33 -4.47 -28.55
C GLY A 116 -9.53 -5.13 -27.18
N ASP A 117 -10.31 -6.22 -27.11
CA ASP A 117 -10.51 -6.98 -25.87
C ASP A 117 -9.19 -7.57 -25.35
N ALA A 118 -8.33 -8.09 -26.23
CA ALA A 118 -7.05 -8.64 -25.80
C ALA A 118 -6.12 -7.57 -25.21
N TRP A 119 -6.14 -6.35 -25.78
CA TRP A 119 -5.45 -5.20 -25.18
C TRP A 119 -6.05 -4.82 -23.82
N HIS A 120 -7.37 -4.84 -23.67
CA HIS A 120 -8.05 -4.55 -22.40
C HIS A 120 -7.66 -5.58 -21.32
N TYR A 121 -7.71 -6.88 -21.65
CA TYR A 121 -7.27 -7.95 -20.75
C TYR A 121 -5.81 -7.76 -20.33
N LEU A 122 -4.91 -7.47 -21.28
CA LEU A 122 -3.51 -7.22 -20.95
C LEU A 122 -3.35 -6.01 -20.03
N ALA A 123 -4.14 -4.95 -20.24
CA ALA A 123 -4.14 -3.77 -19.39
C ALA A 123 -4.53 -4.08 -17.94
N VAL A 124 -5.64 -4.83 -17.75
CA VAL A 124 -6.09 -5.29 -16.42
C VAL A 124 -5.01 -6.15 -15.75
N ALA A 125 -4.37 -7.07 -16.49
CA ALA A 125 -3.29 -7.90 -15.95
C ALA A 125 -2.12 -7.05 -15.44
N ARG A 126 -1.63 -6.11 -16.27
CA ARG A 126 -0.49 -5.24 -15.93
C ARG A 126 -0.81 -4.33 -14.75
N GLU A 127 -2.02 -3.81 -14.71
CA GLU A 127 -2.51 -3.01 -13.60
C GLU A 127 -2.47 -3.80 -12.28
N LYS A 128 -3.01 -5.02 -12.25
CA LYS A 128 -3.01 -5.86 -11.03
C LYS A 128 -1.61 -6.32 -10.62
N MET A 129 -0.66 -6.31 -11.54
CA MET A 129 0.77 -6.54 -11.27
C MET A 129 1.51 -5.28 -10.79
N GLY A 130 0.85 -4.12 -10.75
CA GLY A 130 1.46 -2.84 -10.37
C GLY A 130 2.29 -2.16 -11.47
N ASP A 131 2.30 -2.71 -12.69
CA ASP A 131 2.96 -2.12 -13.85
C ASP A 131 2.04 -1.08 -14.51
N LEU A 132 1.85 0.05 -13.82
CA LEU A 132 0.89 1.08 -14.21
C LEU A 132 1.24 1.76 -15.55
N ALA A 133 2.54 1.86 -15.87
CA ALA A 133 3.00 2.46 -17.13
C ALA A 133 2.61 1.59 -18.34
N THR A 134 2.85 0.28 -18.25
CA THR A 134 2.43 -0.64 -19.32
C THR A 134 0.91 -0.78 -19.35
N ALA A 135 0.24 -0.79 -18.19
CA ALA A 135 -1.21 -0.82 -18.12
C ALA A 135 -1.84 0.36 -18.88
N LEU A 136 -1.33 1.59 -18.67
CA LEU A 136 -1.81 2.78 -19.38
C LEU A 136 -1.67 2.62 -20.89
N THR A 137 -0.50 2.17 -21.37
CA THR A 137 -0.25 1.94 -22.80
C THR A 137 -1.21 0.91 -23.40
N CYS A 138 -1.51 -0.17 -22.65
CA CYS A 138 -2.44 -1.20 -23.08
C CYS A 138 -3.88 -0.68 -23.12
N TYR A 139 -4.32 0.07 -22.10
CA TYR A 139 -5.66 0.67 -22.08
C TYR A 139 -5.84 1.69 -23.21
N GLU A 140 -4.84 2.53 -23.49
CA GLU A 140 -4.87 3.45 -24.64
C GLU A 140 -5.01 2.69 -25.96
N SER A 141 -4.30 1.56 -26.11
CA SER A 141 -4.39 0.72 -27.31
C SER A 141 -5.79 0.09 -27.44
N ALA A 142 -6.36 -0.39 -26.34
CA ALA A 142 -7.72 -0.89 -26.28
C ALA A 142 -8.74 0.20 -26.64
N CYS A 143 -8.59 1.40 -26.08
CA CYS A 143 -9.46 2.55 -26.32
C CYS A 143 -9.37 3.05 -27.77
N LYS A 144 -8.20 3.01 -28.41
CA LYS A 144 -8.05 3.36 -29.84
C LYS A 144 -8.86 2.42 -30.75
N LEU A 145 -8.93 1.14 -30.38
CA LEU A 145 -9.66 0.12 -31.14
C LEU A 145 -11.15 0.10 -30.79
N MET A 146 -11.51 0.48 -29.56
CA MET A 146 -12.88 0.48 -29.03
C MET A 146 -13.17 1.78 -28.26
N PRO A 147 -13.31 2.92 -28.96
CA PRO A 147 -13.36 4.25 -28.34
C PRO A 147 -14.59 4.54 -27.51
N ASP A 148 -15.68 3.80 -27.70
CA ASP A 148 -16.94 3.96 -26.96
C ASP A 148 -17.22 2.77 -26.01
N ASN A 149 -16.17 2.00 -25.64
CA ASN A 149 -16.34 0.92 -24.68
C ASN A 149 -16.35 1.47 -23.23
N PRO A 150 -17.49 1.39 -22.52
CA PRO A 150 -17.63 2.00 -21.20
C PRO A 150 -16.71 1.35 -20.15
N ALA A 151 -16.42 0.05 -20.25
CA ALA A 151 -15.52 -0.61 -19.31
C ALA A 151 -14.09 -0.04 -19.41
N ILE A 152 -13.57 0.09 -20.63
CA ILE A 152 -12.22 0.66 -20.86
C ILE A 152 -12.16 2.12 -20.39
N ILE A 153 -13.18 2.91 -20.69
CA ILE A 153 -13.24 4.33 -20.29
C ILE A 153 -13.25 4.46 -18.76
N ASN A 154 -14.06 3.65 -18.07
CA ASN A 154 -14.09 3.64 -16.61
C ASN A 154 -12.72 3.24 -16.02
N ASP A 155 -12.11 2.18 -16.57
CA ASP A 155 -10.81 1.68 -16.12
C ASP A 155 -9.69 2.72 -16.33
N LEU A 156 -9.69 3.41 -17.48
CA LEU A 156 -8.80 4.54 -17.75
C LEU A 156 -8.99 5.69 -16.75
N GLY A 157 -10.24 6.03 -16.40
CA GLY A 157 -10.52 7.02 -15.37
C GLY A 157 -9.93 6.65 -14.01
N ARG A 158 -10.09 5.38 -13.59
CA ARG A 158 -9.53 4.89 -12.31
C ARG A 158 -8.01 4.81 -12.33
N LEU A 159 -7.40 4.42 -13.45
CA LEU A 159 -5.95 4.44 -13.61
C LEU A 159 -5.40 5.87 -13.61
N ALA A 160 -6.02 6.80 -14.33
CA ALA A 160 -5.62 8.21 -14.35
C ALA A 160 -5.65 8.82 -12.94
N TYR A 161 -6.69 8.54 -12.14
CA TYR A 161 -6.78 9.01 -10.76
C TYR A 161 -5.64 8.46 -9.89
N ARG A 162 -5.33 7.16 -9.97
CA ARG A 162 -4.19 6.57 -9.24
C ARG A 162 -2.83 7.13 -9.66
N LEU A 163 -2.73 7.63 -10.88
CA LEU A 163 -1.53 8.31 -11.38
C LEU A 163 -1.52 9.82 -11.05
N GLU A 164 -2.48 10.29 -10.24
CA GLU A 164 -2.67 11.71 -9.86
C GLU A 164 -2.96 12.62 -11.08
N LEU A 165 -3.44 12.06 -12.19
CA LEU A 165 -3.80 12.78 -13.41
C LEU A 165 -5.28 13.20 -13.35
N ASN A 166 -5.62 14.03 -12.36
CA ASN A 166 -7.01 14.38 -12.02
C ASN A 166 -7.80 14.96 -13.20
N ASP A 167 -7.19 15.83 -14.02
CA ASP A 167 -7.84 16.42 -15.20
C ASP A 167 -8.25 15.37 -16.25
N LEU A 168 -7.47 14.30 -16.38
CA LEU A 168 -7.79 13.19 -17.29
C LEU A 168 -8.83 12.25 -16.67
N ALA A 169 -8.68 11.96 -15.37
CA ALA A 169 -9.64 11.14 -14.64
C ALA A 169 -11.06 11.73 -14.71
N GLU A 170 -11.19 13.05 -14.51
CA GLU A 170 -12.46 13.77 -14.66
C GLU A 170 -13.07 13.55 -16.05
N LYS A 171 -12.30 13.77 -17.12
CA LYS A 171 -12.79 13.60 -18.50
C LYS A 171 -13.30 12.18 -18.77
N PHE A 172 -12.57 11.17 -18.31
CA PHE A 172 -12.98 9.78 -18.47
C PHE A 172 -14.24 9.44 -17.67
N PHE A 173 -14.35 9.90 -16.41
CA PHE A 173 -15.55 9.65 -15.61
C PHE A 173 -16.77 10.38 -16.14
N LEU A 174 -16.64 11.63 -16.59
CA LEU A 174 -17.72 12.35 -17.25
C LEU A 174 -18.18 11.63 -18.52
N ARG A 175 -17.24 11.22 -19.38
CA ARG A 175 -17.55 10.43 -20.58
C ARG A 175 -18.22 9.10 -20.24
N PHE A 176 -17.79 8.44 -19.18
CA PHE A 176 -18.45 7.22 -18.70
C PHE A 176 -19.89 7.48 -18.27
N LEU A 177 -20.12 8.54 -17.48
CA LEU A 177 -21.44 8.92 -16.97
C LEU A 177 -22.39 9.39 -18.08
N GLU A 178 -21.90 9.89 -19.22
CA GLU A 178 -22.71 10.14 -20.42
C GLU A 178 -23.35 8.85 -20.96
N MET A 179 -22.63 7.73 -20.89
CA MET A 179 -23.12 6.42 -21.36
C MET A 179 -23.86 5.63 -20.27
N SER A 180 -23.57 5.92 -19.00
CA SER A 180 -24.18 5.26 -17.84
C SER A 180 -24.61 6.28 -16.77
N PRO A 181 -25.67 7.08 -17.04
CA PRO A 181 -26.13 8.09 -16.09
C PRO A 181 -26.53 7.47 -14.75
N GLY A 182 -26.12 8.11 -13.65
CA GLY A 182 -26.44 7.65 -12.29
C GLY A 182 -25.64 6.44 -11.82
N HIS A 183 -24.60 6.00 -12.54
CA HIS A 183 -23.73 4.92 -12.08
C HIS A 183 -23.00 5.31 -10.79
N ILE A 184 -23.45 4.75 -9.66
CA ILE A 184 -23.06 5.13 -8.30
C ILE A 184 -21.54 5.15 -8.10
N GLU A 185 -20.84 4.10 -8.52
CA GLU A 185 -19.38 4.03 -8.35
C GLU A 185 -18.66 5.13 -9.14
N ALA A 186 -19.14 5.44 -10.35
CA ALA A 186 -18.51 6.45 -11.20
C ALA A 186 -18.78 7.87 -10.68
N VAL A 187 -19.98 8.10 -10.13
CA VAL A 187 -20.31 9.33 -9.39
C VAL A 187 -19.40 9.50 -8.17
N ASN A 188 -19.22 8.45 -7.37
CA ASN A 188 -18.30 8.46 -6.23
C ASN A 188 -16.84 8.75 -6.65
N ASN A 189 -16.39 8.16 -7.75
CA ASN A 189 -15.04 8.39 -8.29
C ASN A 189 -14.88 9.84 -8.77
N LEU A 190 -15.86 10.39 -9.50
CA LEU A 190 -15.83 11.78 -9.96
C LEU A 190 -15.85 12.76 -8.78
N ALA A 191 -16.70 12.52 -7.78
CA ALA A 191 -16.71 13.32 -6.55
C ALA A 191 -15.36 13.27 -5.82
N SER A 192 -14.66 12.13 -5.85
CA SER A 192 -13.30 12.00 -5.30
C SER A 192 -12.30 12.84 -6.09
N VAL A 193 -12.33 12.80 -7.43
CA VAL A 193 -11.50 13.64 -8.30
C VAL A 193 -11.71 15.13 -7.99
N TRP A 194 -12.96 15.58 -7.90
CA TRP A 194 -13.28 16.97 -7.59
C TRP A 194 -12.89 17.36 -6.16
N ARG A 195 -12.99 16.43 -5.19
CA ARG A 195 -12.49 16.64 -3.83
C ARG A 195 -10.99 16.92 -3.81
N GLU A 196 -10.20 16.10 -4.51
CA GLU A 196 -8.74 16.30 -4.62
C GLU A 196 -8.38 17.57 -5.41
N ALA A 197 -9.24 18.00 -6.35
CA ALA A 197 -9.12 19.28 -7.04
C ALA A 197 -9.67 20.49 -6.24
N ASN A 198 -10.11 20.28 -4.98
CA ASN A 198 -10.73 21.28 -4.12
C ASN A 198 -12.02 21.92 -4.70
N ARG A 199 -12.69 21.25 -5.64
CA ARG A 199 -13.99 21.62 -6.22
C ARG A 199 -15.12 21.01 -5.39
N LEU A 200 -15.18 21.40 -4.13
CA LEU A 200 -16.03 20.76 -3.12
C LEU A 200 -17.53 20.99 -3.35
N ASP A 201 -17.91 22.19 -3.80
CA ASP A 201 -19.32 22.51 -4.05
C ASP A 201 -19.87 21.71 -5.25
N ASP A 202 -19.10 21.58 -6.35
CA ASP A 202 -19.47 20.74 -7.50
C ASP A 202 -19.69 19.27 -7.08
N ALA A 203 -18.81 18.73 -6.23
CA ALA A 203 -18.92 17.37 -5.71
C ALA A 203 -20.14 17.17 -4.82
N VAL A 204 -20.48 18.16 -3.98
CA VAL A 204 -21.69 18.14 -3.16
C VAL A 204 -22.93 18.12 -4.05
N ASP A 205 -23.01 18.97 -5.06
CA ASP A 205 -24.18 19.06 -5.93
C ASP A 205 -24.39 17.76 -6.73
N LEU A 206 -23.33 17.22 -7.32
CA LEU A 206 -23.37 15.93 -8.01
C LEU A 206 -23.86 14.79 -7.10
N LEU A 207 -23.33 14.72 -5.88
CA LEU A 207 -23.72 13.68 -4.92
C LEU A 207 -25.17 13.85 -4.46
N ARG A 208 -25.60 15.07 -4.16
CA ARG A 208 -26.98 15.37 -3.75
C ARG A 208 -27.98 15.02 -4.84
N ASP A 209 -27.69 15.37 -6.08
CA ASP A 209 -28.57 15.05 -7.22
C ASP A 209 -28.65 13.54 -7.44
N THR A 210 -27.53 12.83 -7.33
CA THR A 210 -27.52 11.37 -7.48
C THR A 210 -28.27 10.69 -6.33
N ILE A 211 -28.11 11.17 -5.09
CA ILE A 211 -28.83 10.66 -3.90
C ILE A 211 -30.35 10.78 -4.06
N GLN A 212 -30.87 11.82 -4.73
CA GLN A 212 -32.32 11.92 -4.98
C GLN A 212 -32.86 10.72 -5.77
N SER A 213 -32.04 10.15 -6.66
CA SER A 213 -32.40 8.97 -7.46
C SER A 213 -32.07 7.63 -6.80
N ALA A 214 -31.08 7.60 -5.91
CA ALA A 214 -30.62 6.41 -5.19
C ALA A 214 -30.43 6.70 -3.69
N PRO A 215 -31.51 7.02 -2.96
CA PRO A 215 -31.42 7.50 -1.58
C PRO A 215 -30.97 6.43 -0.59
N ASP A 216 -31.01 5.16 -0.97
CA ASP A 216 -30.58 4.01 -0.17
C ASP A 216 -29.11 3.62 -0.37
N SER A 217 -28.37 4.35 -1.21
CA SER A 217 -26.97 4.07 -1.45
C SER A 217 -26.07 4.57 -0.32
N ALA A 218 -25.64 3.66 0.55
CA ALA A 218 -24.65 3.95 1.59
C ALA A 218 -23.35 4.55 1.03
N GLN A 219 -22.93 4.12 -0.16
CA GLN A 219 -21.74 4.63 -0.83
C GLN A 219 -21.84 6.14 -1.13
N LEU A 220 -23.00 6.61 -1.61
CA LEU A 220 -23.21 8.03 -1.91
C LEU A 220 -23.25 8.87 -0.63
N TRP A 221 -23.91 8.40 0.42
CA TRP A 221 -23.93 9.08 1.72
C TRP A 221 -22.53 9.19 2.34
N ASN A 222 -21.74 8.11 2.28
CA ASN A 222 -20.36 8.12 2.73
C ASN A 222 -19.51 9.09 1.89
N ALA A 223 -19.68 9.11 0.56
CA ALA A 223 -18.98 10.03 -0.32
C ALA A 223 -19.29 11.50 0.02
N LEU A 224 -20.56 11.81 0.29
CA LEU A 224 -20.99 13.15 0.69
C LEU A 224 -20.35 13.55 2.02
N GLY A 225 -20.33 12.64 3.01
CA GLY A 225 -19.61 12.85 4.26
C GLY A 225 -18.13 13.16 4.04
N THR A 226 -17.45 12.43 3.15
CA THR A 226 -16.03 12.66 2.84
C THR A 226 -15.77 14.03 2.21
N VAL A 227 -16.63 14.47 1.29
CA VAL A 227 -16.52 15.80 0.66
C VAL A 227 -16.78 16.91 1.68
N VAL A 228 -17.81 16.76 2.53
CA VAL A 228 -18.15 17.72 3.58
C VAL A 228 -17.06 17.80 4.65
N ASN A 229 -16.45 16.67 5.00
CA ASN A 229 -15.27 16.64 5.87
C ASN A 229 -14.09 17.40 5.25
N ALA A 230 -13.82 17.21 3.95
CA ALA A 230 -12.76 17.94 3.24
C ALA A 230 -12.99 19.47 3.21
N ARG A 231 -14.26 19.92 3.32
CA ARG A 231 -14.62 21.34 3.51
C ARG A 231 -14.29 21.87 4.91
N GLY A 232 -13.89 21.00 5.83
CA GLY A 232 -13.63 21.31 7.24
C GLY A 232 -14.87 21.19 8.15
N ASP A 233 -15.99 20.68 7.64
CA ASP A 233 -17.23 20.54 8.41
C ASP A 233 -17.40 19.11 8.94
N LEU A 234 -16.60 18.78 9.95
CA LEU A 234 -16.60 17.47 10.61
C LEU A 234 -17.97 17.14 11.23
N ALA A 235 -18.67 18.13 11.78
CA ALA A 235 -19.94 17.93 12.47
C ALA A 235 -21.04 17.44 11.50
N ASN A 236 -21.15 18.05 10.31
CA ASN A 236 -22.10 17.58 9.30
C ASN A 236 -21.63 16.29 8.63
N ALA A 237 -20.32 16.07 8.47
CA ALA A 237 -19.81 14.80 7.93
C ALA A 237 -20.27 13.59 8.76
N VAL A 238 -20.26 13.70 10.10
CA VAL A 238 -20.78 12.66 11.01
C VAL A 238 -22.23 12.28 10.71
N ILE A 239 -23.09 13.26 10.38
CA ILE A 239 -24.49 13.00 10.03
C ILE A 239 -24.57 12.11 8.79
N PHE A 240 -23.81 12.45 7.74
CA PHE A 240 -23.82 11.69 6.49
C PHE A 240 -23.18 10.31 6.63
N TYR A 241 -22.13 10.14 7.44
CA TYR A 241 -21.59 8.80 7.71
C TYR A 241 -22.55 7.93 8.51
N ARG A 242 -23.28 8.49 9.48
CA ARG A 242 -24.35 7.77 10.20
C ARG A 242 -25.48 7.37 9.26
N GLU A 243 -25.83 8.23 8.30
CA GLU A 243 -26.83 7.89 7.29
C GLU A 243 -26.36 6.76 6.36
N ALA A 244 -25.08 6.76 5.96
CA ALA A 244 -24.49 5.64 5.24
C ALA A 244 -24.63 4.33 6.03
N LEU A 245 -24.33 4.35 7.33
CA LEU A 245 -24.46 3.17 8.21
C LEU A 245 -25.92 2.78 8.50
N ARG A 246 -26.87 3.70 8.39
CA ARG A 246 -28.32 3.39 8.46
C ARG A 246 -28.74 2.52 7.28
N HIS A 247 -28.17 2.76 6.11
CA HIS A 247 -28.45 2.02 4.88
C HIS A 247 -27.64 0.72 4.76
N ASP A 248 -26.37 0.75 5.14
CA ASP A 248 -25.52 -0.44 5.24
C ASP A 248 -24.73 -0.42 6.56
N PRO A 249 -25.23 -1.14 7.59
CA PRO A 249 -24.56 -1.24 8.88
C PRO A 249 -23.19 -1.94 8.84
N ARG A 250 -22.78 -2.49 7.70
CA ARG A 250 -21.47 -3.15 7.52
C ARG A 250 -20.55 -2.35 6.60
N HIS A 251 -20.93 -1.12 6.23
CA HIS A 251 -20.14 -0.29 5.33
C HIS A 251 -18.82 0.15 5.99
N VAL A 252 -17.75 -0.61 5.70
CA VAL A 252 -16.45 -0.50 6.38
C VAL A 252 -15.85 0.91 6.34
N HIS A 253 -15.91 1.59 5.18
CA HIS A 253 -15.38 2.94 5.06
C HIS A 253 -16.21 3.98 5.82
N ALA A 254 -17.52 3.75 6.00
CA ALA A 254 -18.36 4.66 6.76
C ALA A 254 -18.06 4.54 8.25
N HIS A 255 -17.83 3.31 8.75
CA HIS A 255 -17.32 3.10 10.11
C HIS A 255 -15.96 3.75 10.32
N TYR A 256 -15.01 3.53 9.40
CA TYR A 256 -13.67 4.14 9.49
C TYR A 256 -13.74 5.68 9.48
N ASN A 257 -14.49 6.25 8.55
CA ASN A 257 -14.62 7.71 8.41
C ASN A 257 -15.36 8.33 9.60
N LEU A 258 -16.45 7.71 10.06
CA LEU A 258 -17.18 8.14 11.26
C LEU A 258 -16.29 8.08 12.50
N GLY A 259 -15.52 6.98 12.64
CA GLY A 259 -14.61 6.79 13.76
C GLY A 259 -13.56 7.90 13.86
N ASN A 260 -12.89 8.21 12.74
CA ASN A 260 -11.94 9.32 12.69
C ASN A 260 -12.60 10.68 12.93
N ALA A 261 -13.78 10.93 12.34
CA ALA A 261 -14.48 12.20 12.52
C ALA A 261 -14.89 12.43 13.99
N LEU A 262 -15.39 11.40 14.67
CA LEU A 262 -15.73 11.44 16.09
C LEU A 262 -14.50 11.64 16.96
N CYS A 263 -13.39 10.94 16.68
CA CYS A 263 -12.13 11.15 17.39
C CYS A 263 -11.65 12.60 17.28
N ASN A 264 -11.71 13.19 16.08
CA ASN A 264 -11.33 14.59 15.85
C ASN A 264 -12.26 15.59 16.56
N LEU A 265 -13.52 15.22 16.79
CA LEU A 265 -14.49 15.99 17.58
C LEU A 265 -14.37 15.74 19.10
N GLY A 266 -13.44 14.87 19.54
CA GLY A 266 -13.21 14.53 20.94
C GLY A 266 -14.11 13.43 21.50
N ALA A 267 -14.99 12.84 20.69
CA ALA A 267 -15.79 11.67 21.05
C ALA A 267 -14.96 10.38 20.88
N LEU A 268 -13.87 10.28 21.65
CA LEU A 268 -12.81 9.28 21.44
C LEU A 268 -13.29 7.83 21.57
N ASP A 269 -14.14 7.53 22.55
CA ASP A 269 -14.60 6.15 22.79
C ASP A 269 -15.57 5.67 21.69
N GLU A 270 -16.58 6.47 21.35
CA GLU A 270 -17.49 6.15 20.23
C GLU A 270 -16.72 6.04 18.89
N GLY A 271 -15.78 6.97 18.67
CA GLY A 271 -14.92 6.94 17.50
C GLY A 271 -14.11 5.65 17.41
N ARG A 272 -13.51 5.24 18.53
CA ARG A 272 -12.74 3.99 18.65
C ARG A 272 -13.60 2.75 18.41
N ASP A 273 -14.84 2.71 18.91
CA ASP A 273 -15.75 1.59 18.69
C ASP A 273 -16.04 1.39 17.19
N HIS A 274 -16.25 2.47 16.45
CA HIS A 274 -16.41 2.41 15.00
C HIS A 274 -15.13 1.97 14.27
N LEU A 275 -13.96 2.44 14.69
CA LEU A 275 -12.69 1.96 14.13
C LEU A 275 -12.47 0.47 14.39
N MET A 276 -12.77 -0.02 15.60
CA MET A 276 -12.69 -1.43 15.96
C MET A 276 -13.71 -2.29 15.20
N THR A 277 -14.84 -1.71 14.80
CA THR A 277 -15.84 -2.36 13.92
C THR A 277 -15.33 -2.45 12.48
N ALA A 278 -14.66 -1.41 11.97
CA ALA A 278 -14.12 -1.38 10.61
C ALA A 278 -12.91 -2.32 10.43
N LEU A 279 -12.01 -2.36 11.41
CA LEU A 279 -10.73 -3.07 11.34
C LEU A 279 -10.82 -4.52 10.83
N PRO A 280 -11.69 -5.41 11.37
CA PRO A 280 -11.75 -6.79 10.91
C PRO A 280 -12.40 -6.98 9.53
N ILE A 281 -13.02 -5.93 8.97
CA ILE A 281 -13.70 -5.98 7.67
C ILE A 281 -12.73 -5.61 6.53
N PHE A 282 -11.70 -4.80 6.81
CA PHE A 282 -10.70 -4.45 5.79
C PHE A 282 -9.95 -5.70 5.30
N GLY A 283 -9.88 -5.83 3.96
CA GLY A 283 -9.27 -6.98 3.31
C GLY A 283 -7.82 -6.77 2.87
N ASP A 284 -7.35 -5.52 2.83
CA ASP A 284 -6.01 -5.16 2.40
C ASP A 284 -5.14 -4.63 3.55
N ALA A 285 -3.84 -4.89 3.47
CA ALA A 285 -2.90 -4.54 4.53
C ALA A 285 -2.79 -3.03 4.76
N ILE A 286 -2.97 -2.21 3.71
CA ILE A 286 -2.82 -0.75 3.79
C ILE A 286 -3.94 -0.17 4.66
N ASN A 287 -5.19 -0.51 4.37
CA ASN A 287 -6.33 -0.06 5.17
C ASN A 287 -6.32 -0.63 6.59
N ILE A 288 -5.86 -1.88 6.77
CA ILE A 288 -5.68 -2.47 8.10
C ILE A 288 -4.71 -1.64 8.94
N HIS A 289 -3.51 -1.35 8.43
CA HIS A 289 -2.51 -0.56 9.17
C HIS A 289 -2.99 0.85 9.46
N THR A 290 -3.66 1.46 8.48
CA THR A 290 -4.22 2.80 8.63
C THR A 290 -5.30 2.85 9.70
N CYS A 291 -6.20 1.86 9.72
CA CYS A 291 -7.22 1.75 10.75
C CYS A 291 -6.60 1.52 12.13
N LYS A 292 -5.55 0.68 12.24
CA LYS A 292 -4.80 0.49 13.49
C LYS A 292 -4.15 1.78 13.98
N LEU A 293 -3.60 2.60 13.08
CA LEU A 293 -3.06 3.91 13.44
C LEU A 293 -4.14 4.85 13.96
N SER A 294 -5.32 4.89 13.34
CA SER A 294 -6.46 5.64 13.87
C SER A 294 -6.86 5.14 15.28
N VAL A 295 -6.85 3.82 15.52
CA VAL A 295 -7.09 3.26 16.86
C VAL A 295 -6.00 3.70 17.84
N ALA A 296 -4.73 3.64 17.46
CA ALA A 296 -3.61 4.11 18.26
C ALA A 296 -3.78 5.58 18.68
N PHE A 297 -4.08 6.45 17.71
CA PHE A 297 -4.30 7.88 17.96
C PHE A 297 -5.50 8.12 18.88
N SER A 298 -6.57 7.32 18.76
CA SER A 298 -7.71 7.43 19.69
C SER A 298 -7.34 7.12 21.15
N TYR A 299 -6.42 6.19 21.39
CA TYR A 299 -5.93 5.88 22.74
C TYR A 299 -4.95 6.95 23.24
N LEU A 300 -4.01 7.36 22.39
CA LEU A 300 -3.04 8.39 22.73
C LEU A 300 -3.72 9.73 23.05
N ALA A 301 -4.73 10.12 22.27
CA ALA A 301 -5.53 11.31 22.52
C ALA A 301 -6.34 11.23 23.83
N ALA A 302 -6.71 10.03 24.27
CA ALA A 302 -7.38 9.81 25.56
C ALA A 302 -6.41 9.79 26.76
N GLY A 303 -5.09 9.81 26.50
CA GLY A 303 -4.07 9.64 27.52
C GLY A 303 -3.77 8.19 27.90
N ASP A 304 -4.39 7.22 27.23
CA ASP A 304 -4.15 5.78 27.44
C ASP A 304 -2.89 5.33 26.69
N LEU A 305 -1.73 5.67 27.26
CA LEU A 305 -0.44 5.52 26.59
C LEU A 305 -0.10 4.07 26.25
N LYS A 306 -0.35 3.12 27.15
CA LYS A 306 0.03 1.71 26.94
C LYS A 306 -0.63 1.11 25.68
N PRO A 307 -1.98 1.04 25.59
CA PRO A 307 -2.61 0.54 24.37
C PRO A 307 -2.33 1.45 23.17
N GLY A 308 -2.20 2.77 23.39
CA GLY A 308 -1.81 3.71 22.34
C GLY A 308 -0.52 3.29 21.63
N TRP A 309 0.55 3.03 22.38
CA TRP A 309 1.84 2.59 21.83
C TRP A 309 1.81 1.16 21.27
N GLU A 310 1.02 0.26 21.86
CA GLU A 310 0.83 -1.10 21.33
C GLU A 310 0.20 -1.08 19.92
N TRP A 311 -0.85 -0.28 19.72
CA TRP A 311 -1.48 -0.10 18.40
C TRP A 311 -0.62 0.71 17.44
N TYR A 312 0.18 1.66 17.94
CA TYR A 312 1.04 2.53 17.13
C TYR A 312 2.14 1.76 16.38
N GLN A 313 2.45 0.52 16.78
CA GLN A 313 3.34 -0.38 16.03
C GLN A 313 2.86 -0.65 14.60
N ALA A 314 1.59 -0.39 14.27
CA ALA A 314 1.09 -0.46 12.89
C ALA A 314 1.81 0.49 11.92
N ARG A 315 2.50 1.53 12.41
CA ARG A 315 3.33 2.43 11.56
C ARG A 315 4.46 1.71 10.85
N ASP A 316 4.88 0.55 11.35
CA ASP A 316 5.92 -0.28 10.75
C ASP A 316 5.47 -0.89 9.42
N LYS A 317 4.16 -0.85 9.13
CA LYS A 317 3.53 -1.36 7.91
C LYS A 317 3.92 -2.81 7.61
N ASP A 318 3.95 -3.65 8.65
CA ASP A 318 4.31 -5.06 8.55
C ASP A 318 3.55 -5.80 7.46
N GLY A 319 4.28 -6.59 6.67
CA GLY A 319 3.71 -7.36 5.56
C GLY A 319 3.37 -6.54 4.31
N THR A 320 3.75 -5.25 4.25
CA THR A 320 3.65 -4.42 3.04
C THR A 320 5.00 -4.22 2.37
N ASP A 321 5.01 -3.81 1.11
CA ASP A 321 6.23 -3.37 0.42
C ASP A 321 6.69 -1.96 0.82
N GLU A 322 5.93 -1.27 1.67
CA GLU A 322 6.28 0.04 2.23
C GLU A 322 7.07 -0.05 3.54
N LYS A 323 7.14 -1.23 4.17
CA LYS A 323 7.91 -1.42 5.40
C LYS A 323 9.37 -1.06 5.20
N MET A 324 9.86 -0.13 6.01
CA MET A 324 11.28 0.23 6.05
C MET A 324 12.13 -0.96 6.49
N GLN A 325 13.14 -1.29 5.67
CA GLN A 325 14.13 -2.31 5.99
C GLN A 325 15.40 -1.65 6.52
N TYR A 326 15.77 -1.93 7.77
CA TYR A 326 17.00 -1.40 8.37
C TYR A 326 18.15 -2.39 8.15
N LEU A 327 19.21 -1.97 7.46
CA LEU A 327 20.44 -2.76 7.31
C LEU A 327 21.36 -2.54 8.52
N ILE A 328 20.88 -2.99 9.67
CA ILE A 328 21.59 -2.98 10.94
C ILE A 328 21.76 -4.43 11.38
N ASP A 329 23.01 -4.93 11.37
CA ASP A 329 23.30 -6.29 11.80
C ASP A 329 23.38 -6.35 13.33
N ARG A 330 22.30 -6.02 14.06
CA ARG A 330 22.21 -6.22 15.51
C ARG A 330 20.76 -6.46 15.93
N PRO A 331 20.53 -7.08 17.10
CA PRO A 331 19.18 -7.23 17.62
C PRO A 331 18.55 -5.86 17.89
N GLN A 332 17.27 -5.72 17.57
CA GLN A 332 16.51 -4.55 17.95
C GLN A 332 16.19 -4.64 19.45
N TRP A 333 16.49 -3.59 20.19
CA TRP A 333 16.23 -3.47 21.62
C TRP A 333 14.73 -3.65 21.91
N GLN A 334 14.43 -4.40 22.96
CA GLN A 334 13.07 -4.63 23.44
C GLN A 334 12.87 -3.97 24.81
N SER A 335 11.66 -3.55 25.13
CA SER A 335 11.34 -2.80 26.37
C SER A 335 11.67 -3.51 27.69
N GLY A 336 11.96 -4.82 27.66
CA GLY A 336 12.41 -5.61 28.81
C GLY A 336 13.93 -5.68 28.99
N ASP A 337 14.72 -5.22 28.01
CA ASP A 337 16.17 -5.27 28.07
C ASP A 337 16.73 -4.03 28.76
N GLY A 338 17.53 -4.21 29.82
CA GLY A 338 18.21 -3.08 30.46
C GLY A 338 19.17 -2.36 29.49
N LEU A 339 19.29 -1.03 29.60
CA LEU A 339 20.14 -0.21 28.73
C LEU A 339 21.50 0.13 29.34
N ARG A 340 21.64 -0.02 30.67
CA ARG A 340 22.84 0.41 31.39
C ARG A 340 24.12 -0.27 30.89
N GLY A 341 25.12 0.54 30.56
CA GLY A 341 26.42 0.12 30.05
C GLY A 341 26.40 -0.35 28.59
N LYS A 342 25.25 -0.31 27.91
CA LYS A 342 25.14 -0.79 26.52
C LYS A 342 25.67 0.21 25.51
N ARG A 343 26.18 -0.31 24.41
CA ARG A 343 26.52 0.42 23.20
C ARG A 343 25.33 0.34 22.24
N LEU A 344 24.45 1.34 22.31
CA LEU A 344 23.19 1.38 21.58
C LEU A 344 23.34 2.17 20.27
N PHE A 345 22.81 1.62 19.18
CA PHE A 345 22.65 2.35 17.92
C PHE A 345 21.21 2.85 17.76
N LEU A 346 21.00 4.14 17.62
CA LEU A 346 19.70 4.73 17.31
C LEU A 346 19.62 5.05 15.83
N SER A 347 18.63 4.49 15.15
CA SER A 347 18.22 4.94 13.83
C SER A 347 17.06 5.90 13.96
N ALA A 348 17.09 7.05 13.29
CA ALA A 348 15.87 7.77 12.95
C ALA A 348 14.84 6.85 12.26
N GLU A 349 13.54 7.04 12.50
CA GLU A 349 12.48 6.29 11.79
C GLU A 349 12.04 6.98 10.49
N GLN A 350 11.54 8.19 10.66
CA GLN A 350 10.71 8.91 9.69
C GLN A 350 11.47 10.14 9.17
N GLY A 351 10.76 11.17 8.72
CA GLY A 351 11.33 12.36 8.12
C GLY A 351 12.11 13.26 9.09
N LEU A 352 12.75 14.28 8.52
CA LEU A 352 13.62 15.24 9.21
C LEU A 352 12.95 15.92 10.43
N GLY A 353 11.63 16.14 10.38
CA GLY A 353 10.86 16.72 11.49
C GLY A 353 10.78 15.82 12.72
N ASP A 354 10.53 14.53 12.51
CA ASP A 354 10.40 13.55 13.60
C ASP A 354 11.75 13.35 14.30
N GLU A 355 12.84 13.37 13.53
CA GLU A 355 14.19 13.29 14.10
C GLU A 355 14.42 14.42 15.12
N ILE A 356 14.04 15.65 14.78
CA ILE A 356 14.15 16.80 15.68
C ILE A 356 13.18 16.68 16.85
N MET A 357 11.93 16.26 16.60
CA MET A 357 10.90 16.14 17.63
C MET A 357 11.30 15.13 18.70
N PHE A 358 11.76 13.94 18.30
CA PHE A 358 12.15 12.88 19.23
C PHE A 358 13.55 13.07 19.81
N ALA A 359 14.37 13.98 19.29
CA ALA A 359 15.67 14.30 19.90
C ALA A 359 15.53 14.77 21.37
N GLY A 360 14.36 15.27 21.77
CA GLY A 360 14.05 15.63 23.15
C GLY A 360 14.17 14.49 24.16
N ILE A 361 14.04 13.22 23.74
CA ILE A 361 14.13 12.05 24.62
C ILE A 361 15.57 11.56 24.82
N LEU A 362 16.51 12.04 24.00
CA LEU A 362 17.91 11.57 24.03
C LEU A 362 18.62 11.79 25.37
N PRO A 363 18.41 12.90 26.11
CA PRO A 363 18.99 13.06 27.44
C PRO A 363 18.57 11.96 28.43
N ASP A 364 17.30 11.57 28.43
CA ASP A 364 16.78 10.51 29.30
C ASP A 364 17.36 9.16 28.91
N LEU A 365 17.43 8.88 27.60
CA LEU A 365 18.06 7.67 27.09
C LEU A 365 19.53 7.57 27.51
N LEU A 366 20.28 8.67 27.41
CA LEU A 366 21.69 8.71 27.81
C LEU A 366 21.87 8.48 29.31
N ALA A 367 20.94 8.98 30.13
CA ALA A 367 20.94 8.71 31.56
C ALA A 367 20.71 7.22 31.86
N GLU A 368 19.79 6.57 31.14
CA GLU A 368 19.50 5.13 31.26
C GLU A 368 20.66 4.25 30.77
N VAL A 369 21.31 4.64 29.68
CA VAL A 369 22.54 3.98 29.18
C VAL A 369 23.69 4.17 30.18
N GLY A 370 23.78 5.33 30.82
CA GLY A 370 24.76 5.62 31.85
C GLY A 370 26.20 5.82 31.33
N PRO A 371 27.15 6.13 32.22
CA PRO A 371 28.49 6.59 31.85
C PRO A 371 29.37 5.51 31.22
N ASP A 372 29.07 4.23 31.48
CA ASP A 372 29.81 3.10 30.95
C ASP A 372 29.30 2.63 29.57
N GLY A 373 28.16 3.19 29.11
CA GLY A 373 27.58 2.90 27.82
C GLY A 373 27.90 3.95 26.76
N HIS A 374 27.37 3.76 25.55
CA HIS A 374 27.58 4.68 24.44
C HIS A 374 26.39 4.69 23.50
N VAL A 375 26.04 5.87 22.97
CA VAL A 375 24.96 6.00 21.98
C VAL A 375 25.52 6.54 20.67
N THR A 376 25.28 5.81 19.58
CA THR A 376 25.46 6.32 18.22
C THR A 376 24.12 6.64 17.61
N ILE A 377 23.96 7.82 17.01
CA ILE A 377 22.72 8.29 16.41
C ILE A 377 22.89 8.42 14.90
N GLY A 378 22.10 7.67 14.14
CA GLY A 378 22.00 7.76 12.70
C GLY A 378 20.85 8.67 12.27
N VAL A 379 21.20 9.85 11.75
CA VAL A 379 20.26 10.93 11.37
C VAL A 379 20.37 11.28 9.90
N GLU A 380 19.48 12.12 9.39
CA GLU A 380 19.60 12.65 8.03
C GLU A 380 20.96 13.38 7.89
N PRO A 381 21.76 13.17 6.81
CA PRO A 381 22.98 13.91 6.51
C PRO A 381 23.01 15.41 6.90
N ARG A 382 21.95 16.16 6.62
CA ARG A 382 21.82 17.60 6.92
C ARG A 382 21.74 17.89 8.43
N LEU A 383 21.28 16.92 9.22
CA LEU A 383 21.14 17.03 10.67
C LEU A 383 22.39 16.61 11.43
N VAL A 384 23.35 15.93 10.79
CA VAL A 384 24.59 15.47 11.45
C VAL A 384 25.31 16.59 12.22
N PRO A 385 25.57 17.78 11.65
CA PRO A 385 26.26 18.85 12.39
C PRO A 385 25.44 19.41 13.55
N LEU A 386 24.11 19.39 13.46
CA LEU A 386 23.22 19.86 14.51
C LEU A 386 23.22 18.88 15.69
N PHE A 387 23.04 17.59 15.42
CA PHE A 387 23.01 16.56 16.46
C PHE A 387 24.37 16.40 17.12
N ALA A 388 25.47 16.42 16.36
CA ALA A 388 26.82 16.33 16.92
C ALA A 388 27.14 17.49 17.88
N ARG A 389 26.63 18.70 17.58
CA ARG A 389 26.79 19.87 18.46
C ARG A 389 25.86 19.80 19.68
N SER A 390 24.65 19.28 19.52
CA SER A 390 23.63 19.25 20.58
C SER A 390 23.85 18.11 21.57
N PHE A 391 24.44 17.01 21.11
CA PHE A 391 24.73 15.80 21.89
C PHE A 391 26.20 15.41 21.74
N PRO A 392 27.15 16.20 22.25
CA PRO A 392 28.59 15.95 22.09
C PRO A 392 29.08 14.64 22.72
N GLN A 393 28.29 14.06 23.63
CA GLN A 393 28.51 12.75 24.25
C GLN A 393 28.13 11.56 23.35
N CYS A 394 27.40 11.80 22.26
CA CYS A 394 27.01 10.78 21.29
C CYS A 394 27.96 10.76 20.09
N SER A 395 28.09 9.60 19.46
CA SER A 395 28.56 9.57 18.07
C SER A 395 27.37 9.86 17.14
N VAL A 396 27.58 10.65 16.10
CA VAL A 396 26.51 10.98 15.14
C VAL A 396 26.98 10.60 13.74
N THR A 397 26.14 9.86 13.03
CA THR A 397 26.38 9.40 11.66
C THR A 397 25.18 9.71 10.78
N ARG A 398 25.38 9.66 9.47
CA ARG A 398 24.30 9.83 8.50
C ARG A 398 23.66 8.48 8.17
N HIS A 399 22.34 8.46 8.06
CA HIS A 399 21.67 7.41 7.31
C HIS A 399 21.64 7.74 5.82
N HIS A 400 21.39 6.71 5.03
CA HIS A 400 21.02 6.82 3.64
C HIS A 400 19.81 5.92 3.42
N THR A 401 18.73 6.50 2.88
CA THR A 401 17.52 5.75 2.54
C THR A 401 17.43 5.63 1.02
N THR A 402 17.29 4.40 0.54
CA THR A 402 17.18 4.08 -0.89
C THR A 402 16.07 3.04 -1.10
N ARG A 403 15.84 2.63 -2.35
CA ARG A 403 14.95 1.51 -2.66
C ARG A 403 15.76 0.33 -3.19
N PHE A 404 15.50 -0.86 -2.65
CA PHE A 404 15.97 -2.11 -3.23
C PHE A 404 14.77 -2.84 -3.83
N LYS A 405 14.76 -2.98 -5.16
CA LYS A 405 13.56 -3.33 -5.93
C LYS A 405 12.46 -2.29 -5.67
N THR A 406 11.43 -2.66 -4.91
CA THR A 406 10.31 -1.79 -4.55
C THR A 406 10.35 -1.36 -3.09
N ARG A 407 11.18 -1.96 -2.25
CA ARG A 407 11.14 -1.77 -0.80
C ARG A 407 12.09 -0.66 -0.34
N PRO A 408 11.66 0.21 0.58
CA PRO A 408 12.54 1.20 1.18
C PRO A 408 13.55 0.51 2.10
N VAL A 409 14.81 0.91 1.99
CA VAL A 409 15.93 0.37 2.75
C VAL A 409 16.73 1.52 3.34
N ARG A 410 16.98 1.47 4.65
CA ARG A 410 17.83 2.39 5.39
C ARG A 410 19.16 1.73 5.75
N LEU A 411 20.25 2.42 5.44
CA LEU A 411 21.60 1.96 5.68
C LEU A 411 22.49 3.08 6.23
N PHE A 412 23.62 2.71 6.83
CA PHE A 412 24.56 3.61 7.50
C PHE A 412 25.95 3.42 6.91
N PRO A 413 26.31 4.17 5.84
CA PRO A 413 27.50 3.89 5.07
C PRO A 413 28.81 3.99 5.86
N ASP A 414 28.80 4.82 6.90
CA ASP A 414 29.98 5.16 7.70
C ASP A 414 30.17 4.19 8.89
N ILE A 415 29.29 3.19 9.05
CA ILE A 415 29.44 2.11 10.02
C ILE A 415 30.07 0.90 9.34
N GLU A 416 31.30 0.59 9.74
CA GLU A 416 32.06 -0.55 9.20
C GLU A 416 31.87 -1.84 10.00
N ASP A 417 31.71 -1.70 11.33
CA ASP A 417 31.61 -2.83 12.25
C ASP A 417 30.43 -2.69 13.21
N TRP A 418 29.36 -3.43 12.92
CA TRP A 418 28.19 -3.53 13.78
C TRP A 418 28.48 -4.25 15.09
N SER A 419 29.57 -5.04 15.22
CA SER A 419 29.87 -5.84 16.43
C SER A 419 30.25 -5.02 17.64
N SER A 420 30.55 -3.76 17.42
CA SER A 420 30.73 -2.76 18.46
C SER A 420 29.43 -2.31 19.14
N TYR A 421 28.25 -2.72 18.67
CA TYR A 421 26.95 -2.38 19.26
C TYR A 421 26.27 -3.61 19.87
N ASP A 422 25.63 -3.43 21.01
CA ASP A 422 24.89 -4.50 21.71
C ASP A 422 23.48 -4.67 21.13
N ALA A 423 22.84 -3.55 20.75
CA ALA A 423 21.50 -3.50 20.21
C ALA A 423 21.30 -2.23 19.38
N TRP A 424 20.18 -2.16 18.66
CA TRP A 424 19.73 -0.93 18.03
C TRP A 424 18.26 -0.63 18.33
N ALA A 425 17.86 0.63 18.25
CA ALA A 425 16.47 1.04 18.39
C ALA A 425 16.13 2.13 17.38
N ILE A 426 14.83 2.37 17.25
CA ILE A 426 14.28 3.42 16.41
C ILE A 426 14.01 4.64 17.29
N MET A 427 14.40 5.81 16.81
CA MET A 427 14.03 7.12 17.36
C MET A 427 12.76 7.57 16.62
N GLY A 428 11.60 7.11 17.10
CA GLY A 428 10.27 7.29 16.48
C GLY A 428 9.17 6.42 17.06
#